data_AF-A0A2T3L1D2-F1
#
_entry.id   AF-A0A2T3L1D2-F1
#
_cell.length_a   1.000
_cell.length_b   1.000
_cell.length_c   1.000
_cell.angle_alpha   90.00
_cell.angle_beta   90.00
_cell.angle_gamma   90.00
#
_symmetry.space_group_name_H-M   'P 1'
#
loop_
_entity.id
_entity.type
_entity.pdbx_description
1 polymer ?
#
loop_
_entity_poly.entity_id
_entity_poly.type
_entity_poly.pdbx_seq_one_letter_code
_entity_poly.pdbx_strand_id
1 'polypeptide(L)'
;MLPTITASFVNLRLHPSQKILAALSALYLGVAIVLFVPLLTSWLPLIIVTFLLECLWIEWLERYQHYYRQQGNLSVTVSGAVNWQQKKWQINKIKVVTRWFILFRMQHAQEVSWVCVSHDACKDEEYRALAMLCYMARL
;
A
#
# COMPACT_ATOMS: atom_id res chain seq x y z
N MET A 1 -10.31 -21.80 -37.08
CA MET A 1 -9.14 -21.29 -36.32
C MET A 1 -9.68 -20.71 -35.03
N LEU A 2 -9.36 -21.31 -33.87
CA LEU A 2 -9.79 -20.78 -32.57
C LEU A 2 -9.16 -19.39 -32.35
N PRO A 3 -9.89 -18.41 -31.79
CA PRO A 3 -9.25 -17.19 -31.34
C PRO A 3 -8.31 -17.57 -30.19
N THR A 4 -7.01 -17.39 -30.39
CA THR A 4 -6.03 -17.43 -29.31
C THR A 4 -6.36 -16.25 -28.40
N ILE A 5 -7.15 -16.50 -27.35
CA ILE A 5 -7.36 -15.54 -26.27
C ILE A 5 -6.00 -15.40 -25.61
N THR A 6 -5.22 -14.41 -26.04
CA THR A 6 -4.06 -13.93 -25.30
C THR A 6 -4.64 -13.32 -24.02
N ALA A 7 -4.76 -14.16 -22.99
CA ALA A 7 -5.10 -13.71 -21.65
C ALA A 7 -3.97 -12.76 -21.24
N SER A 8 -4.17 -11.46 -21.43
CA SER A 8 -3.24 -10.46 -20.95
C SER A 8 -3.31 -10.50 -19.43
N PHE A 9 -2.20 -10.87 -18.81
CA PHE A 9 -2.00 -10.82 -17.37
C PHE A 9 -0.69 -10.09 -17.10
N VAL A 10 -0.66 -9.29 -16.05
CA VAL A 10 0.55 -8.61 -15.56
C VAL A 10 0.94 -9.30 -14.27
N ASN A 11 2.14 -9.88 -14.27
CA ASN A 11 2.79 -10.37 -13.07
C ASN A 11 3.75 -9.29 -12.58
N LEU A 12 3.59 -8.86 -11.34
CA LEU A 12 4.51 -7.92 -10.71
C LEU A 12 4.93 -8.44 -9.34
N ARG A 13 6.17 -8.13 -8.96
CA ARG A 13 6.69 -8.46 -7.63
C ARG A 13 6.69 -7.20 -6.78
N LEU A 14 5.78 -7.16 -5.80
CA LEU A 14 5.67 -6.04 -4.87
C LEU A 14 6.78 -6.12 -3.82
N HIS A 15 7.57 -5.07 -3.79
CA HIS A 15 8.49 -4.73 -2.72
C HIS A 15 7.91 -3.59 -1.89
N PRO A 16 8.27 -3.49 -0.59
CA PRO A 16 7.87 -2.35 0.21
C PRO A 16 8.47 -1.07 -0.36
N SER A 17 7.61 -0.09 -0.65
CA SER A 17 8.02 1.22 -1.15
C SER A 17 8.86 1.96 -0.12
N GLN A 18 10.12 2.23 -0.47
CA GLN A 18 11.00 3.01 0.40
C GLN A 18 10.49 4.44 0.57
N LYS A 19 9.90 5.04 -0.47
CA LYS A 19 9.36 6.40 -0.41
C LYS A 19 8.16 6.51 0.52
N ILE A 20 7.22 5.55 0.44
CA ILE A 20 6.05 5.54 1.32
C ILE A 20 6.49 5.28 2.76
N LEU A 21 7.41 4.35 3.00
CA LEU A 21 7.93 4.08 4.33
C LEU A 21 8.67 5.28 4.93
N ALA A 22 9.48 5.97 4.13
CA ALA A 22 10.17 7.19 4.56
C ALA A 22 9.19 8.33 4.84
N ALA A 23 8.15 8.48 4.02
CA ALA A 23 7.10 9.48 4.26
C ALA A 23 6.32 9.16 5.54
N LEU A 24 6.03 7.88 5.78
CA LEU A 24 5.38 7.41 7.01
C LEU A 24 6.27 7.73 8.22
N SER A 25 7.54 7.33 8.22
CA SER A 25 8.44 7.61 9.34
C SER A 25 8.62 9.11 9.59
N ALA A 26 8.73 9.93 8.54
CA ALA A 26 8.79 11.38 8.67
C ALA A 26 7.53 11.98 9.29
N LEU A 27 6.34 11.47 8.94
CA LEU A 27 5.07 11.88 9.56
C LEU A 27 5.03 11.56 11.05
N TYR A 28 5.35 10.32 11.44
CA TYR A 28 5.38 9.94 12.86
C TYR A 28 6.46 10.70 13.64
N LEU A 29 7.62 10.96 13.04
CA LEU A 29 8.66 11.82 13.62
C LEU A 29 8.15 13.25 13.82
N GLY A 30 7.43 13.80 12.85
CA GLY A 30 6.79 15.11 12.96
C GLY A 30 5.80 15.19 14.12
N VAL A 31 4.95 14.16 14.27
CA VAL A 31 4.02 14.06 15.41
C VAL A 31 4.78 13.98 16.74
N ALA A 32 5.85 13.19 16.81
CA ALA A 32 6.68 13.10 18.00
C ALA A 32 7.29 14.47 18.37
N ILE A 33 7.81 15.22 17.40
CA ILE A 33 8.34 16.58 17.60
C ILE A 33 7.26 17.53 18.13
N VAL A 34 6.04 17.47 17.58
CA VAL A 34 4.92 18.28 18.06
C VAL A 34 4.54 17.91 19.50
N LEU A 35 4.59 16.63 19.87
CA LEU A 35 4.36 16.17 21.24
C LEU A 35 5.42 16.65 22.25
N PHE A 36 6.62 17.02 21.79
CA PHE A 36 7.64 17.64 22.64
C PHE A 36 7.35 19.12 22.96
N VAL A 37 6.56 19.83 22.15
CA VAL A 37 6.23 21.25 22.41
C VAL A 37 5.47 21.44 23.74
N PRO A 38 4.41 20.67 24.04
CA PRO A 38 3.72 20.72 25.34
C PRO A 38 4.60 20.36 26.54
N LEU A 39 5.62 19.52 26.33
CA LEU A 39 6.58 19.16 27.37
C LEU A 39 7.43 20.37 27.75
N LEU A 40 7.89 21.14 26.75
CA LEU A 40 8.68 22.35 26.94
C LEU A 40 7.87 23.47 27.60
N THR A 41 6.59 23.59 27.29
CA THR A 41 5.69 24.58 27.91
C THR A 41 5.10 24.13 29.24
N SER A 42 5.47 22.94 29.76
CA SER A 42 4.94 22.34 31.00
C SER A 42 3.41 22.16 31.03
N TRP A 43 2.76 22.16 29.85
CA TRP A 43 1.31 21.97 29.74
C TRP A 43 0.90 20.52 29.99
N LEU A 44 1.77 19.57 29.67
CA LEU A 44 1.55 18.15 29.88
C LEU A 44 2.62 17.58 30.82
N PRO A 45 2.24 16.75 31.81
CA PRO A 45 3.20 16.06 32.65
C PRO A 45 4.01 15.06 31.82
N LEU A 46 5.30 14.93 32.15
CA LEU A 46 6.26 14.11 31.41
C LEU A 46 5.76 12.67 31.22
N ILE A 47 5.14 12.09 32.24
CA ILE A 47 4.59 10.72 32.22
C ILE A 47 3.57 10.53 31.08
N ILE A 48 2.71 11.52 30.84
CA ILE A 48 1.71 11.45 29.77
C ILE A 48 2.39 11.55 28.41
N VAL A 49 3.34 12.46 28.24
CA VAL A 49 4.09 12.61 26.98
C VAL A 49 4.86 11.33 26.65
N THR A 50 5.54 10.71 27.63
CA THR A 50 6.25 9.46 27.42
C THR A 50 5.32 8.31 27.05
N PHE A 51 4.15 8.23 27.70
CA PHE A 51 3.15 7.21 27.35
C PHE A 51 2.64 7.39 25.92
N LEU A 52 2.35 8.63 25.50
CA LEU A 52 1.94 8.93 24.12
C LEU A 52 3.02 8.57 23.10
N LEU A 53 4.30 8.84 23.41
CA LEU A 53 5.43 8.48 22.55
C LEU A 53 5.58 6.96 22.41
N GLU A 54 5.42 6.20 23.49
CA GLU A 54 5.41 4.73 23.45
C GLU A 54 4.27 4.20 22.58
N CYS A 55 3.04 4.71 22.78
CA CYS A 55 1.90 4.34 21.92
C CYS A 55 2.15 4.67 20.45
N LEU A 56 2.71 5.86 20.17
CA LEU A 56 3.03 6.31 18.82
C LEU A 56 4.10 5.41 18.17
N TRP A 57 5.10 4.97 18.94
CA TRP A 57 6.13 4.05 18.48
C TRP A 57 5.56 2.67 18.14
N ILE A 58 4.70 2.12 19.01
CA ILE A 58 4.04 0.83 18.78
C ILE A 58 3.18 0.90 17.52
N GLU A 59 2.38 1.95 17.37
CA GLU A 59 1.54 2.16 16.19
C GLU A 59 2.38 2.26 14.91
N TRP A 60 3.48 3.02 14.95
CA TRP A 60 4.42 3.13 13.83
C TRP A 60 4.99 1.76 13.45
N LEU A 61 5.41 0.97 14.44
CA LEU A 61 5.99 -0.36 14.21
C LEU A 61 4.96 -1.33 13.61
N GLU A 62 3.73 -1.34 14.13
CA GLU A 62 2.63 -2.13 13.57
C GLU A 62 2.33 -1.73 12.13
N ARG A 63 2.29 -0.43 11.84
CA ARG A 63 2.04 0.08 10.49
C ARG A 63 3.18 -0.27 9.54
N TYR A 64 4.42 -0.16 10.01
CA TYR A 64 5.61 -0.56 9.27
C TYR A 64 5.57 -2.05 8.90
N GLN A 65 5.32 -2.92 9.89
CA GLN A 65 5.18 -4.36 9.66
C GLN A 65 4.02 -4.68 8.73
N HIS A 66 2.89 -3.98 8.86
CA HIS A 66 1.74 -4.17 7.98
C HIS A 66 2.11 -3.89 6.52
N TYR A 67 2.83 -2.81 6.24
CA TYR A 67 3.32 -2.51 4.88
C TYR A 67 4.28 -3.59 4.35
N TYR A 68 5.18 -4.09 5.19
CA TYR A 68 6.07 -5.19 4.80
C TYR A 68 5.33 -6.48 4.51
N ARG A 69 4.27 -6.79 5.28
CA ARG A 69 3.43 -7.97 5.02
C ARG A 69 2.72 -7.88 3.67
N GLN A 70 2.50 -6.69 3.12
CA GLN A 70 1.85 -6.53 1.81
C GLN A 70 2.76 -6.88 0.62
N GLN A 71 4.03 -7.20 0.85
CA GLN A 71 4.95 -7.63 -0.20
C GLN A 71 4.56 -8.98 -0.83
N GLY A 72 5.10 -9.26 -2.01
CA GLY A 72 4.98 -10.55 -2.68
C GLY A 72 4.57 -10.44 -4.13
N ASN A 73 4.37 -11.60 -4.75
CA ASN A 73 3.95 -11.66 -6.15
C ASN A 73 2.47 -11.32 -6.24
N LEU A 74 2.16 -10.37 -7.12
CA LEU A 74 0.81 -9.96 -7.45
C LEU A 74 0.62 -10.17 -8.96
N SER A 75 -0.31 -11.03 -9.35
CA SER A 75 -0.70 -11.17 -10.76
C SER A 75 -2.08 -10.59 -10.97
N VAL A 76 -2.28 -9.81 -12.01
CA VAL A 76 -3.57 -9.19 -12.37
C VAL A 76 -3.93 -9.57 -13.78
N THR A 77 -5.15 -10.07 -13.99
CA THR A 77 -5.70 -10.34 -15.32
C THR A 77 -6.53 -9.15 -15.82
N VAL A 78 -6.76 -9.06 -17.13
CA VAL A 78 -7.68 -8.07 -17.73
C VAL A 78 -9.09 -8.15 -17.13
N SER A 79 -9.54 -9.35 -16.71
CA SER A 79 -10.84 -9.54 -16.07
C SER A 79 -10.91 -9.00 -14.63
N GLY A 80 -9.83 -8.43 -14.11
CA GLY A 80 -9.73 -7.95 -12.74
C GLY A 80 -9.50 -9.06 -11.70
N ALA A 81 -9.23 -10.30 -12.12
CA ALA A 81 -8.85 -11.36 -11.20
C ALA A 81 -7.40 -11.14 -10.77
N VAL A 82 -7.13 -11.29 -9.47
CA VAL A 82 -5.82 -11.05 -8.88
C VAL A 82 -5.35 -12.27 -8.10
N ASN A 83 -4.12 -12.69 -8.28
CA ASN A 83 -3.48 -13.66 -7.38
C ASN A 83 -2.46 -12.92 -6.51
N TRP A 84 -2.66 -12.94 -5.20
CA TRP A 84 -1.78 -12.28 -4.25
C TRP A 84 -1.74 -13.05 -2.94
N GLN A 85 -0.52 -13.29 -2.43
CA GLN A 85 -0.28 -14.09 -1.22
C GLN A 85 -0.95 -15.48 -1.25
N GLN A 86 -0.90 -16.16 -2.40
CA GLN A 86 -1.54 -17.46 -2.64
C GLN A 86 -3.08 -17.46 -2.53
N LYS A 87 -3.71 -16.28 -2.41
CA LYS A 87 -5.16 -16.11 -2.44
C LYS A 87 -5.60 -15.51 -3.77
N LYS A 88 -6.78 -15.94 -4.24
CA LYS A 88 -7.43 -15.40 -5.45
C LYS A 88 -8.37 -14.26 -5.08
N TRP A 89 -7.98 -13.04 -5.37
CA TRP A 89 -8.75 -11.82 -5.15
C TRP A 89 -9.45 -11.37 -6.44
N GLN A 90 -10.41 -10.46 -6.31
CA GLN A 90 -11.04 -9.76 -7.42
C GLN A 90 -10.93 -8.25 -7.18
N ILE A 91 -10.48 -7.49 -8.17
CA ILE A 91 -10.54 -6.02 -8.12
C ILE A 91 -12.01 -5.62 -8.22
N ASN A 92 -12.49 -5.01 -7.14
CA ASN A 92 -13.86 -4.49 -7.06
C ASN A 92 -13.91 -3.04 -7.53
N LYS A 93 -12.91 -2.22 -7.14
CA LYS A 93 -12.89 -0.80 -7.46
C LYS A 93 -11.48 -0.27 -7.62
N ILE A 94 -11.24 0.49 -8.67
CA ILE A 94 -10.00 1.26 -8.86
C ILE A 94 -10.29 2.69 -8.40
N LYS A 95 -9.55 3.20 -7.41
CA LYS A 95 -9.80 4.53 -6.83
C LYS A 95 -8.88 5.59 -7.43
N VAL A 96 -7.60 5.27 -7.58
CA VAL A 96 -6.59 6.21 -8.08
C VAL A 96 -5.62 5.47 -8.98
N VAL A 97 -5.33 6.05 -10.15
CA VAL A 97 -4.24 5.63 -11.03
C VAL A 97 -3.44 6.89 -11.34
N THR A 98 -2.21 6.98 -10.82
CA THR A 98 -1.31 8.11 -11.09
C THR A 98 0.00 7.60 -11.67
N ARG A 99 0.93 8.51 -12.00
CA ARG A 99 2.30 8.12 -12.36
C ARG A 99 3.12 7.57 -11.19
N TRP A 100 2.67 7.82 -9.95
CA TRP A 100 3.45 7.54 -8.74
C TRP A 100 2.93 6.35 -7.96
N PHE A 101 1.61 6.18 -7.90
CA PHE A 101 0.96 5.05 -7.25
C PHE A 101 -0.41 4.75 -7.85
N ILE A 102 -0.83 3.51 -7.68
CA ILE A 102 -2.14 2.98 -8.05
C ILE A 102 -2.78 2.46 -6.77
N LEU A 103 -4.02 2.88 -6.52
CA LEU A 103 -4.81 2.44 -5.38
C LEU A 103 -6.08 1.74 -5.88
N PHE A 104 -6.19 0.46 -5.57
CA PHE A 104 -7.38 -0.33 -5.88
C PHE A 104 -7.83 -1.16 -4.68
N ARG A 105 -9.12 -1.47 -4.68
CA ARG A 105 -9.80 -2.30 -3.70
C ARG A 105 -9.95 -3.70 -4.27
N MET A 106 -9.48 -4.67 -3.52
CA MET A 106 -9.62 -6.09 -3.80
C MET A 106 -10.59 -6.74 -2.81
N GLN A 107 -11.24 -7.79 -3.26
CA GLN A 107 -12.15 -8.60 -2.47
C GLN A 107 -11.84 -10.09 -2.63
N HIS A 108 -11.87 -10.83 -1.52
CA HIS A 108 -11.76 -12.27 -1.49
C HIS A 108 -12.84 -12.83 -0.56
N ALA A 109 -13.88 -13.44 -1.14
CA ALA A 109 -15.09 -13.82 -0.39
C ALA A 109 -15.69 -12.62 0.38
N GLN A 110 -15.62 -12.63 1.72
CA GLN A 110 -16.06 -11.54 2.60
C GLN A 110 -14.93 -10.58 3.00
N GLU A 111 -13.66 -10.92 2.71
CA GLU A 111 -12.51 -10.07 3.02
C GLU A 111 -12.38 -8.95 1.98
N VAL A 112 -12.07 -7.74 2.47
CA VAL A 112 -11.81 -6.57 1.63
C VAL A 112 -10.43 -6.03 1.98
N SER A 113 -9.61 -5.79 0.96
CA SER A 113 -8.28 -5.20 1.12
C SER A 113 -8.08 -4.02 0.17
N TRP A 114 -7.46 -2.96 0.67
CA TRP A 114 -6.96 -1.86 -0.17
C TRP A 114 -5.47 -2.07 -0.41
N VAL A 115 -5.08 -2.09 -1.67
CA VAL A 115 -3.67 -2.22 -2.05
C VAL A 115 -3.23 -0.98 -2.81
N CYS A 116 -2.16 -0.38 -2.28
CA CYS A 116 -1.46 0.72 -2.89
C CYS A 116 -0.18 0.20 -3.52
N VAL A 117 -0.12 0.16 -4.84
CA VAL A 117 1.09 -0.18 -5.59
C VAL A 117 1.77 1.11 -6.00
N SER A 118 2.93 1.41 -5.43
CA SER A 118 3.72 2.55 -5.85
C SER A 118 4.67 2.20 -6.98
N HIS A 119 5.10 3.22 -7.72
CA HIS A 119 6.05 3.06 -8.83
C HIS A 119 7.41 2.56 -8.36
N ASP A 120 7.86 2.92 -7.17
CA ASP A 120 9.13 2.45 -6.59
C ASP A 120 9.03 1.07 -5.91
N ALA A 121 7.82 0.49 -5.82
CA ALA A 121 7.58 -0.84 -5.24
C ALA A 121 7.77 -1.99 -6.25
N CYS A 122 7.89 -1.70 -7.54
CA CYS A 122 8.04 -2.71 -8.59
C CYS A 122 8.90 -2.16 -9.73
N LYS A 123 9.17 -2.96 -10.76
CA LYS A 123 9.89 -2.47 -11.94
C LYS A 123 9.02 -1.52 -12.76
N ASP A 124 9.63 -0.51 -13.38
CA ASP A 124 8.94 0.48 -14.20
C ASP A 124 8.05 -0.14 -15.29
N GLU A 125 8.53 -1.20 -15.95
CA GLU A 125 7.79 -1.91 -16.99
C GLU A 125 6.53 -2.59 -16.42
N GLU A 126 6.67 -3.25 -15.27
CA GLU A 126 5.58 -3.92 -14.55
C GLU A 126 4.54 -2.90 -14.08
N TYR A 127 4.99 -1.77 -13.54
CA TYR A 127 4.13 -0.68 -13.10
C TYR A 127 3.34 -0.07 -14.26
N ARG A 128 3.99 0.22 -15.39
CA ARG A 128 3.33 0.76 -16.59
C ARG A 128 2.32 -0.23 -17.14
N ALA A 129 2.64 -1.51 -17.19
CA ALA A 129 1.72 -2.54 -17.65
C ALA A 129 0.49 -2.63 -16.73
N LEU A 130 0.68 -2.58 -15.40
CA LEU A 130 -0.41 -2.53 -14.43
C LEU A 130 -1.27 -1.25 -14.60
N ALA A 131 -0.64 -0.08 -14.75
CA ALA A 131 -1.34 1.17 -14.97
C ALA A 131 -2.21 1.10 -16.23
N MET A 132 -1.66 0.59 -17.33
CA MET A 132 -2.39 0.40 -18.59
C MET A 132 -3.56 -0.57 -18.42
N LEU A 133 -3.34 -1.71 -17.74
CA LEU A 133 -4.44 -2.63 -17.40
C LEU A 133 -5.53 -1.93 -16.59
N CYS A 134 -5.18 -1.17 -15.56
CA CYS A 134 -6.15 -0.43 -14.76
C CYS A 134 -6.90 0.66 -15.55
N TYR A 135 -6.26 1.30 -16.53
CA TYR A 135 -6.92 2.25 -17.43
C TYR A 135 -7.87 1.57 -18.41
N MET A 136 -7.51 0.38 -18.92
CA MET A 136 -8.33 -0.38 -19.87
C MET A 136 -9.50 -1.09 -19.18
N ALA A 137 -9.26 -1.66 -18.01
CA ALA A 137 -10.23 -2.37 -17.19
C ALA A 137 -11.12 -1.42 -16.39
N ARG A 138 -11.53 -0.27 -16.96
CA ARG A 138 -12.50 0.66 -16.36
C ARG A 138 -13.83 -0.07 -16.06
N LEU A 139 -13.83 -0.76 -14.93
CA LEU A 139 -14.97 -1.21 -14.13
C LEU A 139 -15.55 -0.01 -13.37
#